data_AF-A0A374BL20-F1
#
_entry.id   AF-A0A374BL20-F1
#
_cell.length_a   1.000
_cell.length_b   1.000
_cell.length_c   1.000
_cell.angle_alpha   90.00
_cell.angle_beta   90.00
_cell.angle_gamma   90.00
#
_symmetry.space_group_name_H-M   'P 1'
#
loop_
_entity.id
_entity.type
_entity.pdbx_description
1 polymer ?
#
loop_
_entity_poly.entity_id
_entity_poly.type
_entity_poly.pdbx_seq_one_letter_code
_entity_poly.pdbx_strand_id
1 'polypeptide(L)'
;MHLVINGEEIVTTVDHPFYVKNQGFIKAGELAVGDELLDSNKNILLVENFDVELTGKPVTVYNFQVEDYHTYHVSGFGVLVHNAGDDYAKPTEPYNKRKHYGNTPTKKDRQVVGGSPDHDPPLVKRYYEGDPSTGEKPGYQMTASERRASA
;
A
#
# COMPACT_ATOMS: atom_id res chain seq x y z
N MET A 1 -5.82 -15.42 14.44
CA MET A 1 -6.65 -16.07 13.42
C MET A 1 -5.82 -17.18 12.82
N HIS A 2 -6.36 -18.38 12.78
CA HIS A 2 -5.75 -19.56 12.21
C HIS A 2 -6.53 -19.90 10.94
N LEU A 3 -5.85 -19.97 9.80
CA LEU A 3 -6.44 -20.36 8.52
C LEU A 3 -5.77 -21.66 8.07
N VAL A 4 -6.56 -22.67 7.71
CA VAL A 4 -6.05 -23.88 7.07
C VAL A 4 -6.29 -23.74 5.57
N ILE A 5 -5.20 -23.66 4.81
CA ILE A 5 -5.22 -23.48 3.36
C ILE A 5 -4.42 -24.60 2.72
N ASN A 6 -5.10 -25.45 1.96
CA ASN A 6 -4.50 -26.60 1.27
C ASN A 6 -3.62 -27.48 2.20
N GLY A 7 -4.08 -27.73 3.43
CA GLY A 7 -3.38 -28.50 4.45
C GLY A 7 -2.28 -27.78 5.23
N GLU A 8 -1.94 -26.53 4.93
CA GLU A 8 -0.99 -25.71 5.72
C GLU A 8 -1.75 -24.70 6.59
N GLU A 9 -1.30 -24.55 7.84
CA GLU A 9 -1.83 -23.54 8.76
C GLU A 9 -1.08 -22.22 8.62
N ILE A 10 -1.83 -21.14 8.42
CA ILE A 10 -1.35 -19.76 8.44
C ILE A 10 -1.96 -19.05 9.64
N VAL A 11 -1.10 -18.59 10.55
CA VAL A 11 -1.50 -17.77 11.70
C VAL A 11 -1.32 -16.31 11.36
N THR A 12 -2.39 -15.54 11.43
CA THR A 12 -2.43 -14.12 11.01
C THR A 12 -3.34 -13.27 11.91
N THR A 13 -3.29 -11.94 11.75
CA THR A 13 -4.25 -11.02 12.36
C THR A 13 -5.57 -11.03 11.60
N VAL A 14 -6.67 -10.75 12.30
CA VAL A 14 -8.02 -10.76 11.70
C VAL A 14 -8.21 -9.74 10.58
N ASP A 15 -7.46 -8.63 10.62
CA ASP A 15 -7.57 -7.56 9.62
C ASP A 15 -6.64 -7.74 8.42
N HIS A 16 -5.79 -8.78 8.40
CA HIS A 16 -4.84 -8.96 7.31
C HIS A 16 -5.54 -9.35 6.01
N PRO A 17 -5.35 -8.64 4.89
CA PRO A 17 -6.07 -8.87 3.64
C PRO A 17 -5.45 -9.98 2.77
N PHE A 18 -6.28 -10.93 2.35
CA PHE A 18 -5.97 -12.02 1.42
C PHE A 18 -6.65 -11.79 0.07
N TYR A 19 -5.99 -12.13 -1.04
CA TYR A 19 -6.59 -12.01 -2.36
C TYR A 19 -7.52 -13.19 -2.66
N VAL A 20 -8.81 -12.91 -2.76
CA VAL A 20 -9.84 -13.88 -3.15
C VAL A 20 -10.17 -13.70 -4.63
N LYS A 21 -10.10 -14.81 -5.37
CA LYS A 21 -10.32 -14.85 -6.82
C LYS A 21 -11.68 -14.24 -7.17
N ASN A 22 -11.68 -13.34 -8.15
CA ASN A 22 -12.85 -12.57 -8.62
C ASN A 22 -13.51 -11.63 -7.60
N GLN A 23 -12.95 -11.49 -6.40
CA GLN A 23 -13.49 -10.61 -5.34
C GLN A 23 -12.50 -9.53 -4.90
N GLY A 24 -11.19 -9.79 -5.02
CA GLY A 24 -10.15 -8.86 -4.59
C GLY A 24 -9.69 -9.15 -3.15
N PHE A 25 -9.17 -8.12 -2.47
CA PHE A 25 -8.64 -8.28 -1.12
C PHE A 25 -9.75 -8.29 -0.06
N ILE A 26 -9.82 -9.37 0.71
CA ILE A 26 -10.77 -9.58 1.82
C ILE A 26 -9.98 -9.80 3.10
N LYS A 27 -10.44 -9.24 4.22
CA LYS A 27 -9.80 -9.43 5.53
C LYS A 27 -9.85 -10.90 5.94
N ALA A 28 -8.79 -11.40 6.59
CA ALA A 28 -8.72 -12.77 7.07
C ALA A 28 -9.94 -13.17 7.92
N GLY A 29 -10.41 -12.26 8.79
CA GLY A 29 -11.60 -12.44 9.64
C GLY A 29 -12.93 -12.56 8.89
N GLU A 30 -12.95 -12.24 7.61
CA GLU A 30 -14.14 -12.26 6.74
C GLU A 30 -14.10 -13.41 5.72
N LEU A 31 -13.01 -14.18 5.67
CA LEU A 31 -12.90 -15.35 4.80
C LEU A 31 -13.84 -16.47 5.25
N ALA A 32 -14.36 -17.21 4.29
CA ALA A 32 -15.20 -18.38 4.50
C ALA A 32 -14.54 -19.67 3.97
N VAL A 33 -14.92 -20.80 4.57
CA VAL A 33 -14.56 -22.11 4.03
C VAL A 33 -15.07 -22.24 2.60
N GLY A 34 -14.19 -22.66 1.69
CA GLY A 34 -14.45 -22.76 0.26
C GLY A 34 -14.04 -21.53 -0.55
N ASP A 35 -13.59 -20.44 0.07
CA ASP A 35 -13.02 -19.31 -0.68
C ASP A 35 -11.79 -19.74 -1.47
N GLU A 36 -11.73 -19.28 -2.72
CA GLU A 36 -10.64 -19.55 -3.66
C GLU A 36 -9.60 -18.43 -3.61
N LEU A 37 -8.46 -18.69 -2.97
CA LEU A 37 -7.28 -17.83 -2.97
C LEU A 37 -6.36 -18.16 -4.16
N LEU A 38 -5.37 -17.31 -4.41
CA LEU A 38 -4.39 -17.51 -5.48
C LEU A 38 -2.95 -17.59 -4.95
N ASP A 39 -2.18 -18.51 -5.54
CA ASP A 39 -0.73 -18.52 -5.42
C ASP A 39 -0.04 -17.60 -6.45
N SER A 40 1.29 -17.51 -6.36
CA SER A 40 2.12 -16.74 -7.31
C SER A 40 2.02 -17.19 -8.78
N ASN A 41 1.61 -18.44 -9.04
CA ASN A 41 1.41 -19.01 -10.36
C ASN A 41 -0.06 -18.93 -10.82
N LYS A 42 -0.94 -18.28 -10.02
CA LYS A 42 -2.39 -18.18 -10.23
C LYS A 42 -3.14 -19.51 -10.10
N ASN A 43 -2.56 -20.49 -9.42
CA ASN A 43 -3.27 -21.69 -9.02
C ASN A 43 -4.22 -21.36 -7.86
N ILE A 44 -5.30 -22.13 -7.77
CA ILE A 44 -6.32 -21.97 -6.73
C ILE A 44 -5.84 -22.66 -5.45
N LEU A 45 -5.92 -21.96 -4.32
CA LEU A 45 -5.73 -22.47 -2.97
C LEU A 45 -7.05 -22.32 -2.21
N LEU A 46 -7.55 -23.39 -1.61
CA LEU A 46 -8.84 -23.37 -0.92
C LEU A 46 -8.67 -23.09 0.56
N VAL A 47 -9.53 -22.23 1.11
CA VAL A 47 -9.72 -22.12 2.55
C VAL A 47 -10.50 -23.35 3.02
N GLU A 48 -9.86 -24.21 3.80
CA GLU A 48 -10.42 -25.49 4.26
C GLU A 48 -11.06 -25.35 5.64
N ASN A 49 -10.47 -24.53 6.51
CA ASN A 49 -10.95 -24.29 7.86
C ASN A 49 -10.41 -22.98 8.42
N PHE A 50 -11.05 -22.46 9.47
CA PHE A 50 -10.52 -21.34 10.24
C PHE A 50 -10.84 -21.47 11.73
N ASP A 51 -10.02 -20.83 12.56
CA ASP A 51 -10.28 -20.65 13.99
C ASP A 51 -9.83 -19.27 14.48
N VAL A 52 -10.58 -18.71 15.43
CA VAL A 52 -10.31 -17.38 15.99
C VAL A 52 -9.89 -17.51 17.45
N GLU A 53 -8.58 -17.43 17.68
CA GLU A 53 -8.02 -17.38 19.03
C GLU A 53 -8.01 -15.94 19.58
N LEU A 54 -8.63 -15.74 20.75
CA LEU A 54 -8.51 -14.52 21.55
C LEU A 54 -7.45 -14.72 22.63
N THR A 55 -6.35 -13.99 22.55
CA THR A 55 -5.27 -14.10 23.53
C THR A 55 -5.49 -13.12 24.70
N GLY A 56 -5.40 -13.62 25.93
CA GLY A 56 -5.46 -12.77 27.14
C GLY A 56 -4.19 -11.94 27.36
N LYS A 57 -3.20 -12.05 26.47
CA LYS A 57 -1.92 -11.33 26.50
C LYS A 57 -1.59 -10.83 25.09
N PRO A 58 -0.86 -9.72 24.94
CA PRO A 58 -0.36 -9.27 23.64
C PRO A 58 0.52 -10.34 22.98
N VAL A 59 0.35 -10.52 21.67
CA VAL A 59 1.18 -11.39 20.84
C VAL A 59 2.02 -10.53 19.89
N THR A 60 3.30 -10.85 19.77
CA THR A 60 4.17 -10.19 18.78
C THR A 60 3.84 -10.70 17.39
N VAL A 61 3.57 -9.78 16.47
CA VAL A 61 3.36 -10.05 15.04
C VAL A 61 4.38 -9.26 14.21
N TYR A 62 4.62 -9.69 12.98
CA TYR A 62 5.58 -9.06 12.08
C TYR A 62 4.90 -8.63 10.78
N ASN A 63 5.33 -7.48 10.25
CA ASN A 63 4.97 -7.00 8.92
C ASN A 63 6.17 -6.26 8.31
N PHE A 64 6.17 -6.08 6.99
CA PHE A 64 7.14 -5.27 6.26
C PHE A 64 6.46 -4.59 5.07
N GLN A 65 6.99 -3.46 4.62
CA GLN A 65 6.44 -2.74 3.47
C GLN A 65 7.04 -3.24 2.15
N VAL A 66 6.18 -3.42 1.13
CA VAL A 66 6.57 -3.66 -0.26
C VAL A 66 6.16 -2.44 -1.07
N GLU A 67 7.08 -1.86 -1.84
CA GLU A 67 6.81 -0.70 -2.70
C GLU A 67 5.95 -1.08 -3.93
N ASP A 68 5.35 -0.07 -4.56
CA ASP A 68 4.52 -0.11 -5.78
C ASP A 68 3.26 -1.00 -5.73
N TYR A 69 3.44 -2.32 -5.69
CA TYR A 69 2.33 -3.27 -5.76
C TYR A 69 1.69 -3.52 -4.39
N HIS A 70 2.43 -3.29 -3.32
CA HIS A 70 1.96 -3.44 -1.94
C HIS A 70 1.39 -4.84 -1.65
N THR A 71 1.92 -5.85 -2.33
CA THR A 71 1.53 -7.24 -2.17
C THR A 71 2.76 -8.12 -1.98
N TYR A 72 2.57 -9.25 -1.31
CA TYR A 72 3.60 -10.27 -1.16
C TYR A 72 2.95 -11.64 -1.00
N HIS A 73 3.78 -12.68 -1.02
CA HIS A 73 3.35 -14.05 -0.83
C HIS A 73 3.78 -14.55 0.54
N VAL A 74 2.89 -15.28 1.21
CA VAL A 74 3.12 -15.92 2.52
C VAL A 74 2.99 -17.43 2.42
N SER A 75 3.48 -18.14 3.45
CA SER A 75 3.46 -19.62 3.59
C SER A 75 4.29 -20.37 2.54
N GLY A 76 4.41 -21.70 2.69
CA GLY A 76 5.06 -22.57 1.72
C GLY A 76 4.33 -22.63 0.36
N PHE A 77 3.02 -22.39 0.35
CA PHE A 77 2.21 -22.35 -0.86
C PHE A 77 2.20 -21.00 -1.60
N GLY A 78 2.79 -19.95 -1.00
CA GLY A 78 2.90 -18.64 -1.64
C GLY A 78 1.54 -17.99 -1.91
N VAL A 79 0.69 -17.91 -0.88
CA VAL A 79 -0.63 -17.25 -0.93
C VAL A 79 -0.47 -15.74 -1.09
N LEU A 80 -1.20 -15.13 -2.04
CA LEU A 80 -1.14 -13.69 -2.29
C LEU A 80 -1.90 -12.88 -1.23
N VAL A 81 -1.18 -11.99 -0.54
CA VAL A 81 -1.72 -11.06 0.47
C VAL A 81 -1.34 -9.62 0.16
N HIS A 82 -2.07 -8.67 0.75
CA HIS A 82 -1.75 -7.25 0.65
C HIS A 82 -1.11 -6.75 1.94
N ASN A 83 -0.24 -5.75 1.80
CA ASN A 83 0.38 -5.08 2.93
C ASN A 83 -0.68 -4.43 3.84
N ALA A 84 -0.85 -4.96 5.05
CA ALA A 84 -1.77 -4.39 6.02
C ALA A 84 -1.06 -3.25 6.78
N GLY A 85 -1.35 -2.00 6.44
CA GLY A 85 -0.78 -0.83 7.12
C GLY A 85 -1.44 0.49 6.72
N ASP A 86 -1.44 1.46 7.63
CA ASP A 86 -2.04 2.80 7.47
C ASP A 86 -1.31 3.69 6.45
N ASP A 87 -0.21 3.22 5.87
CA ASP A 87 0.70 4.03 5.06
C ASP A 87 0.20 4.33 3.64
N TYR A 88 -0.96 3.77 3.26
CA TYR A 88 -1.70 4.19 2.07
C TYR A 88 -2.88 5.05 2.46
N ALA A 89 -2.63 6.09 3.26
CA ALA A 89 -3.56 7.21 3.39
C ALA A 89 -3.93 7.67 1.99
N LYS A 90 -5.12 7.35 1.50
CA LYS A 90 -5.54 7.90 0.21
C LYS A 90 -5.60 9.42 0.37
N PRO A 91 -5.16 10.20 -0.63
CA PRO A 91 -5.23 11.64 -0.54
C PRO A 91 -6.67 12.04 -0.23
N THR A 92 -6.86 12.76 0.88
CA THR A 92 -8.18 13.26 1.31
C THR A 92 -8.73 14.27 0.31
N GLU A 93 -7.88 14.80 -0.57
CA GLU A 93 -8.24 15.71 -1.63
C GLU A 93 -7.49 15.39 -2.95
N PRO A 94 -8.14 15.57 -4.11
CA PRO A 94 -7.51 15.40 -5.40
C PRO A 94 -6.35 16.40 -5.61
N TYR A 95 -5.44 16.06 -6.52
CA TYR A 95 -4.34 16.94 -6.90
C TYR A 95 -4.85 18.29 -7.41
N ASN A 96 -4.31 19.38 -6.85
CA ASN A 96 -4.49 20.74 -7.33
C ASN A 96 -3.14 21.46 -7.27
N LYS A 97 -2.54 21.75 -8.44
CA LYS A 97 -1.23 22.41 -8.53
C LYS A 97 -1.15 23.68 -7.69
N ARG A 98 -2.12 24.59 -7.85
CA ARG A 98 -2.09 25.90 -7.20
C ARG A 98 -2.20 25.79 -5.68
N LYS A 99 -3.04 24.88 -5.19
CA LYS A 99 -3.24 24.64 -3.75
C LYS A 99 -2.03 23.94 -3.13
N HIS A 100 -1.50 22.92 -3.80
CA HIS A 100 -0.50 22.02 -3.22
C HIS A 100 0.93 22.49 -3.42
N TYR A 101 1.23 23.10 -4.57
CA TYR A 101 2.58 23.50 -5.00
C TYR A 101 2.69 25.00 -5.35
N GLY A 102 1.58 25.74 -5.38
CA GLY A 102 1.58 27.18 -5.66
C GLY A 102 1.55 27.52 -7.15
N ASN A 103 1.85 28.79 -7.45
CA ASN A 103 1.87 29.29 -8.82
C ASN A 103 3.18 28.90 -9.50
N THR A 104 3.13 28.62 -10.81
CA THR A 104 4.34 28.46 -11.61
C THR A 104 5.18 29.75 -11.51
N PRO A 105 6.47 29.67 -11.15
CA PRO A 105 7.36 30.83 -11.10
C PRO A 105 7.35 31.59 -12.42
N THR A 106 7.47 32.91 -12.40
CA THR A 106 7.59 33.70 -13.64
C THR A 106 8.99 33.55 -14.24
N LYS A 107 9.17 34.02 -15.49
CA LYS A 107 10.50 34.02 -16.13
C LYS A 107 11.53 34.83 -15.34
N LYS A 108 11.10 35.91 -14.67
CA LYS A 108 11.97 36.73 -13.82
C LYS A 108 12.36 35.97 -12.55
N ASP A 109 11.41 35.29 -11.92
CA ASP A 109 11.68 34.50 -10.72
C ASP A 109 12.67 33.36 -11.02
N ARG A 110 12.51 32.68 -12.17
CA ARG A 110 13.44 31.61 -12.59
C ARG A 110 14.87 32.09 -12.82
N GLN A 111 15.08 33.34 -13.22
CA GLN A 111 16.44 33.90 -13.37
C GLN A 111 17.15 34.09 -12.02
N VAL A 112 16.39 34.20 -10.93
CA VAL A 112 16.93 34.39 -9.57
C VAL A 112 17.14 33.07 -8.85
N VAL A 113 16.16 32.15 -8.95
CA VAL A 113 16.14 30.92 -8.15
C VAL A 113 16.79 29.74 -8.87
N GLY A 114 16.89 29.79 -10.21
CA GLY A 114 17.23 28.62 -11.01
C GLY A 114 16.09 27.59 -11.05
N GLY A 115 16.09 26.71 -12.04
CA GLY A 115 15.11 25.62 -12.15
C GLY A 115 14.27 25.62 -13.43
N SER A 116 13.83 24.42 -13.80
CA SER A 116 12.93 24.16 -14.93
C SER A 116 11.46 24.32 -14.49
N PRO A 117 10.56 24.86 -15.34
CA PRO A 117 9.12 24.80 -15.07
C PRO A 117 8.56 23.38 -15.15
N ASP A 118 9.30 22.46 -15.78
CA ASP A 118 8.95 21.06 -15.92
C ASP A 118 9.65 20.26 -14.83
N HIS A 119 8.86 19.66 -13.95
CA HIS A 119 9.34 18.81 -12.86
C HIS A 119 9.42 17.37 -13.34
N ASP A 120 10.49 16.67 -12.95
CA ASP A 120 10.67 15.23 -13.18
C ASP A 120 10.86 14.53 -11.81
N PRO A 121 9.92 13.67 -11.38
CA PRO A 121 8.66 13.37 -12.03
C PRO A 121 7.67 14.56 -12.02
N PRO A 122 6.66 14.58 -12.90
CA PRO A 122 5.64 15.63 -12.92
C PRO A 122 4.96 15.80 -11.56
N LEU A 123 4.61 17.03 -11.16
CA LEU A 123 4.03 17.32 -9.83
C LEU A 123 2.78 16.49 -9.49
N VAL A 124 1.99 16.13 -10.49
CA VAL A 124 0.84 15.23 -10.28
C VAL A 124 1.32 13.85 -9.82
N LYS A 125 2.36 13.31 -10.45
CA LYS A 125 2.97 12.03 -10.09
C LYS A 125 3.67 12.14 -8.73
N ARG A 126 4.46 13.20 -8.49
CA ARG A 126 5.04 13.49 -7.16
C ARG A 126 3.98 13.57 -6.06
N TYR A 127 2.79 14.12 -6.34
CA TYR A 127 1.72 14.21 -5.36
C TYR A 127 1.20 12.85 -4.92
N TYR A 128 1.02 11.91 -5.85
CA TYR A 128 0.45 10.58 -5.57
C TYR A 128 1.48 9.51 -5.23
N GLU A 129 2.69 9.59 -5.79
CA GLU A 129 3.68 8.52 -5.74
C GLU A 129 5.00 8.98 -5.10
N GLY A 130 5.22 10.29 -4.98
CA GLY A 130 6.50 10.83 -4.53
C GLY A 130 7.58 10.75 -5.62
N ASP A 131 8.82 10.57 -5.21
CA ASP A 131 9.95 10.33 -6.11
C ASP A 131 10.76 9.12 -5.60
N PRO A 132 10.50 7.92 -6.15
CA PRO A 132 11.18 6.69 -5.74
C PRO A 132 12.70 6.76 -5.91
N SER A 133 13.21 7.57 -6.85
CA SER A 133 14.65 7.68 -7.09
C SER A 133 15.41 8.36 -5.94
N THR A 134 14.70 9.16 -5.14
CA THR A 134 15.25 9.90 -4.00
C THR A 134 14.68 9.44 -2.66
N GLY A 135 13.75 8.48 -2.67
CA GLY A 135 12.99 8.08 -1.48
C GLY A 135 12.02 9.16 -0.99
N GLU A 136 11.68 10.12 -1.84
CA GLU A 136 10.73 11.17 -1.52
C GLU A 136 9.33 10.58 -1.41
N LYS A 137 8.65 10.82 -0.28
CA LYS A 137 7.29 10.33 -0.02
C LYS A 137 6.25 11.01 -0.92
N PRO A 138 5.06 10.43 -1.10
CA PRO A 138 3.96 11.09 -1.80
C PRO A 138 3.62 12.47 -1.23
N GLY A 139 3.42 13.45 -2.12
CA GLY A 139 3.11 14.83 -1.72
C GLY A 139 1.86 14.99 -0.86
N TYR A 140 0.87 14.10 -0.93
CA TYR A 140 -0.30 14.14 -0.04
C TYR A 140 0.04 13.78 1.42
N GLN A 141 1.17 13.09 1.66
CA GLN A 141 1.69 12.77 3.00
C GLN A 141 2.59 13.89 3.55
N MET A 142 2.95 14.86 2.72
CA MET A 142 3.81 15.98 3.08
C MET A 142 3.03 17.17 3.65
N THR A 143 3.72 18.00 4.43
CA THR A 143 3.32 19.36 4.76
C THR A 143 3.33 20.26 3.52
N ALA A 144 2.62 21.39 3.58
CA ALA A 144 2.63 22.36 2.49
C ALA A 144 4.02 22.97 2.23
N SER A 145 4.86 23.06 3.27
CA SER A 145 6.26 23.50 3.15
C SER A 145 7.13 22.47 2.44
N GLU A 146 7.01 21.19 2.79
CA GLU A 146 7.77 20.10 2.16
C GLU A 146 7.43 19.98 0.67
N ARG A 147 6.14 20.04 0.31
CA ARG A 147 5.73 20.04 -1.11
C ARG A 147 6.34 21.18 -1.91
N ARG A 148 6.42 22.39 -1.34
CA ARG A 148 7.01 23.55 -2.02
C ARG A 148 8.52 23.48 -2.12
N ALA A 149 9.19 22.77 -1.21
CA ALA A 149 10.63 22.54 -1.29
C ALA A 149 11.00 21.42 -2.27
N SER A 150 10.07 20.48 -2.50
CA SER A 150 10.18 19.39 -3.47
C SER A 150 9.93 19.85 -4.93
N ALA A 151 9.12 20.89 -5.14
CA ALA A 151 8.81 21.42 -6.47
C ALA A 151 9.81 22.48 -6.94
#